data_AF-A0A1D9H6M9-F1
#
_entry.id   AF-A0A1D9H6M9-F1
#
_cell.length_a   1.000
_cell.length_b   1.000
_cell.length_c   1.000
_cell.angle_alpha   90.00
_cell.angle_beta   90.00
_cell.angle_gamma   90.00
#
_symmetry.space_group_name_H-M   'P 1'
#
loop_
_entity.id
_entity.type
_entity.pdbx_description
1 polymer ?
#
loop_
_entity_poly.entity_id
_entity_poly.type
_entity_poly.pdbx_seq_one_letter_code
_entity_poly.pdbx_strand_id
1 'polypeptide(L)'
;MPLDTDQLTTEGRPPRYALCEPYTFGMRLAEPATDGGLHKYRYPVAEAYTDAMQALLTFGIEWPAIPGAKGPFLPAGREGLRAKAKPSGVRMTWPVTGKQTDAFIEAIVPIVEAALQATAFRLPAPAIPAIAFFDDKKQTSAAGTLDYKYWELQINPSLIEEICKSREPSSRDLKLALLAATLYHEARHAQQFFWMLAMVKQFPMDYPGLALLQTVFPEIFKKSLPSIADTAPLPDEPTARIAIKRMVIGYYYALLVTQTRDLEKQSNAQGQLAEYQRELEICDKQAAELLLRVGRNGRPIDYKQLPSTVGYRIRPWEDDAFACDFVVSQLWLARALPEPDRCNRFYDLRAGEQPDASL
;
A
#
# COMPACT_ATOMS: atom_id res chain seq x y z
N MET A 1 32.05 -6.06 -8.31
CA MET A 1 30.69 -5.91 -8.86
C MET A 1 30.17 -7.32 -9.10
N PRO A 2 29.14 -7.79 -8.39
CA PRO A 2 28.58 -9.10 -8.71
C PRO A 2 27.84 -8.98 -10.04
N LEU A 3 28.22 -9.86 -10.97
CA LEU A 3 27.63 -10.00 -12.30
C LEU A 3 26.20 -10.51 -12.17
N ASP A 4 25.31 -9.85 -12.92
CA ASP A 4 23.97 -10.28 -13.25
C ASP A 4 24.11 -11.53 -14.14
N THR A 5 24.06 -12.73 -13.56
CA THR A 5 24.14 -13.96 -14.36
C THR A 5 22.85 -14.75 -14.23
N ASP A 6 22.13 -14.82 -15.36
CA ASP A 6 20.99 -15.68 -15.67
C ASP A 6 21.35 -17.18 -15.60
N GLN A 7 21.96 -17.66 -14.52
CA GLN A 7 22.30 -19.08 -14.38
C GLN A 7 21.07 -19.90 -14.02
N LEU A 8 20.72 -20.86 -14.88
CA LEU A 8 19.64 -21.83 -14.65
C LEU A 8 19.78 -22.53 -13.29
N THR A 9 18.65 -22.86 -12.66
CA THR A 9 18.64 -23.68 -11.42
C THR A 9 19.22 -25.06 -11.67
N THR A 10 19.45 -25.84 -10.60
CA THR A 10 19.82 -27.27 -10.68
C THR A 10 18.81 -28.13 -11.45
N GLU A 11 17.64 -27.58 -11.79
CA GLU A 11 16.60 -28.21 -12.62
C GLU A 11 16.59 -27.69 -14.07
N GLY A 12 17.60 -26.92 -14.50
CA GLY A 12 17.72 -26.41 -15.87
C GLY A 12 16.68 -25.36 -16.26
N ARG A 13 16.04 -24.71 -15.28
CA ARG A 13 15.04 -23.65 -15.50
C ARG A 13 15.63 -22.28 -15.17
N PRO A 14 15.19 -21.20 -15.83
CA PRO A 14 15.55 -19.85 -15.40
C PRO A 14 15.22 -19.69 -13.90
N PRO A 15 16.17 -19.24 -13.07
CA PRO A 15 15.90 -18.97 -11.68
C PRO A 15 14.78 -17.92 -11.59
N ARG A 16 13.64 -18.32 -11.00
CA ARG A 16 12.50 -17.43 -10.77
C ARG A 16 12.77 -16.59 -9.53
N TYR A 17 13.61 -15.56 -9.66
CA TYR A 17 13.74 -14.53 -8.64
C TYR A 17 12.40 -13.78 -8.52
N ALA A 18 12.05 -13.23 -7.35
CA ALA A 18 11.26 -12.00 -7.39
C ALA A 18 12.24 -10.87 -7.76
N LEU A 19 12.45 -10.73 -9.07
CA LEU A 19 12.42 -9.37 -9.60
C LEU A 19 11.12 -8.75 -9.04
N CYS A 20 11.02 -7.46 -8.76
CA CYS A 20 9.82 -6.91 -8.11
C CYS A 20 8.55 -7.05 -9.00
N GLU A 21 8.73 -7.69 -10.16
CA GLU A 21 7.82 -8.37 -11.07
C GLU A 21 6.57 -9.08 -10.52
N PRO A 22 6.46 -9.73 -9.34
CA PRO A 22 5.19 -10.38 -9.09
C PRO A 22 4.13 -9.39 -8.59
N TYR A 23 4.42 -8.09 -8.39
CA TYR A 23 3.46 -7.11 -7.87
C TYR A 23 2.92 -6.09 -8.89
N THR A 24 3.22 -6.24 -10.18
CA THR A 24 2.73 -5.36 -11.27
C THR A 24 1.24 -5.53 -11.58
N PHE A 25 0.46 -6.03 -10.62
CA PHE A 25 -0.97 -6.24 -10.71
C PHE A 25 -1.74 -5.26 -9.83
N GLY A 26 -3.02 -5.05 -10.13
CA GLY A 26 -3.86 -4.16 -9.32
C GLY A 26 -3.48 -2.70 -9.51
N MET A 27 -3.31 -1.96 -8.41
CA MET A 27 -3.01 -0.53 -8.43
C MET A 27 -1.61 -0.17 -8.96
N ARG A 28 -0.70 -1.13 -9.08
CA ARG A 28 0.62 -0.97 -9.73
C ARG A 28 0.64 -1.47 -11.18
N LEU A 29 -0.53 -1.75 -11.76
CA LEU A 29 -0.61 -2.14 -13.17
C LEU A 29 0.07 -1.08 -14.03
N ALA A 30 1.05 -1.53 -14.81
CA ALA A 30 1.78 -0.70 -15.74
C ALA A 30 1.78 -1.31 -17.14
N GLU A 31 1.79 -0.45 -18.14
CA GLU A 31 1.82 -0.84 -19.55
C GLU A 31 2.89 -0.04 -20.32
N PRO A 32 3.46 -0.57 -21.40
CA PRO A 32 4.39 0.19 -22.23
C PRO A 32 3.75 1.49 -22.74
N ALA A 33 4.47 2.60 -22.65
CA ALA A 33 4.02 3.86 -23.23
C ALA A 33 4.12 3.78 -24.76
N THR A 34 3.05 4.18 -25.44
CA THR A 34 2.96 4.12 -26.91
C THR A 34 3.30 5.44 -27.61
N ASP A 35 3.45 6.53 -26.85
CA ASP A 35 3.53 7.90 -27.36
C ASP A 35 4.96 8.47 -27.45
N GLY A 36 5.99 7.67 -27.09
CA GLY A 36 7.39 8.10 -27.11
C GLY A 36 7.70 9.27 -26.18
N GLY A 37 6.84 9.52 -25.19
CA GLY A 37 6.99 10.61 -24.21
C GLY A 37 8.11 10.40 -23.20
N LEU A 38 8.12 11.23 -22.15
CA LEU A 38 9.11 11.18 -21.06
C LEU A 38 9.15 9.83 -20.33
N HIS A 39 8.08 9.05 -20.40
CA HIS A 39 7.93 7.79 -19.67
C HIS A 39 7.94 6.61 -20.64
N LYS A 40 8.74 5.58 -20.33
CA LYS A 40 8.73 4.30 -21.06
C LYS A 40 7.49 3.46 -20.75
N TYR A 41 6.86 3.73 -19.61
CA TYR A 41 5.70 3.02 -19.09
C TYR A 41 4.66 4.00 -18.58
N ARG A 42 3.40 3.57 -18.62
CA ARG A 42 2.24 4.26 -18.06
C ARG A 42 1.65 3.46 -16.93
N TYR A 43 1.05 4.16 -15.97
CA TYR A 43 0.39 3.55 -14.81
C TYR A 43 -1.08 3.95 -14.84
N PRO A 44 -1.92 3.36 -15.72
CA PRO A 44 -3.24 3.88 -16.06
C PRO A 44 -4.16 4.07 -14.85
N VAL A 45 -4.10 3.17 -13.86
CA VAL A 45 -4.88 3.28 -12.62
C VAL A 45 -4.42 4.46 -11.78
N ALA A 46 -3.09 4.60 -11.57
CA ALA A 46 -2.51 5.67 -10.78
C ALA A 46 -2.66 7.03 -11.49
N GLU A 47 -2.54 7.08 -12.82
CA GLU A 47 -2.78 8.27 -13.64
C GLU A 47 -4.22 8.76 -13.48
N ALA A 48 -5.20 7.87 -13.68
CA ALA A 48 -6.62 8.22 -13.54
C ALA A 48 -6.96 8.69 -12.12
N TYR A 49 -6.46 7.98 -11.11
CA TYR A 49 -6.61 8.35 -9.70
C TYR A 49 -5.99 9.71 -9.41
N THR A 50 -4.73 9.92 -9.82
CA THR A 50 -3.98 11.15 -9.51
C THR A 50 -4.61 12.35 -10.18
N ASP A 51 -5.01 12.23 -11.45
CA ASP A 51 -5.73 13.29 -12.17
C ASP A 51 -7.04 13.66 -11.45
N ALA A 52 -7.84 12.67 -11.05
CA ALA A 52 -9.11 12.90 -10.38
C ALA A 52 -8.92 13.50 -8.98
N MET A 53 -7.97 12.99 -8.20
CA MET A 53 -7.67 13.45 -6.86
C MET A 53 -7.08 14.87 -6.88
N GLN A 54 -6.17 15.16 -7.82
CA GLN A 54 -5.64 16.51 -8.00
C GLN A 54 -6.72 17.50 -8.45
N ALA A 55 -7.61 17.10 -9.37
CA ALA A 55 -8.73 17.94 -9.78
C ALA A 55 -9.68 18.25 -8.59
N LEU A 56 -10.03 17.25 -7.79
CA LEU A 56 -10.88 17.42 -6.62
C LEU A 56 -10.20 18.25 -5.53
N LEU A 57 -9.01 17.84 -5.09
CA LEU A 57 -8.34 18.46 -3.95
C LEU A 57 -7.87 19.88 -4.27
N THR A 58 -7.48 20.20 -5.50
CA THR A 58 -6.99 21.54 -5.84
C THR A 58 -8.11 22.52 -6.22
N PHE A 59 -9.20 22.04 -6.82
CA PHE A 59 -10.25 22.90 -7.37
C PHE A 59 -11.67 22.58 -6.90
N GLY A 60 -11.96 21.33 -6.58
CA GLY A 60 -13.29 20.91 -6.14
C GLY A 60 -13.58 21.23 -4.68
N ILE A 61 -12.54 21.24 -3.84
CA ILE A 61 -12.62 21.53 -2.40
C ILE A 61 -12.11 22.94 -2.11
N GLU A 62 -12.88 23.71 -1.35
CA GLU A 62 -12.51 25.05 -0.91
C GLU A 62 -11.68 24.98 0.39
N TRP A 63 -10.39 25.26 0.29
CA TRP A 63 -9.48 25.39 1.42
C TRP A 63 -9.40 26.84 1.93
N PRO A 64 -9.02 27.07 3.21
CA PRO A 64 -8.81 28.41 3.73
C PRO A 64 -7.87 29.25 2.86
N ALA A 65 -8.19 30.52 2.66
CA ALA A 65 -7.36 31.40 1.82
C ALA A 65 -5.93 31.53 2.39
N ILE A 66 -4.94 31.50 1.50
CA ILE A 66 -3.56 31.84 1.86
C ILE A 66 -3.39 33.35 1.68
N PRO A 67 -3.02 34.12 2.71
CA PRO A 67 -2.82 35.56 2.59
C PRO A 67 -1.86 35.92 1.46
N GLY A 68 -2.29 36.82 0.57
CA GLY A 68 -1.50 37.27 -0.58
C GLY A 68 -1.47 36.32 -1.78
N ALA A 69 -2.02 35.11 -1.68
CA ALA A 69 -2.14 34.21 -2.82
C ALA A 69 -3.31 34.63 -3.73
N LYS A 70 -3.07 34.66 -5.04
CA LYS A 70 -4.10 34.95 -6.05
C LYS A 70 -4.89 33.70 -6.49
N GLY A 71 -4.56 32.53 -5.97
CA GLY A 71 -5.15 31.25 -6.33
C GLY A 71 -4.33 30.06 -5.80
N PRO A 72 -4.77 28.81 -6.07
CA PRO A 72 -4.00 27.62 -5.74
C PRO A 72 -2.68 27.58 -6.54
N PHE A 73 -1.68 26.86 -6.01
CA PHE A 73 -0.49 26.51 -6.77
C PHE A 73 -0.82 25.40 -7.76
N LEU A 74 -0.23 25.46 -8.96
CA LEU A 74 -0.35 24.41 -9.96
C LEU A 74 1.04 24.11 -10.54
N PRO A 75 1.49 22.84 -10.49
CA PRO A 75 2.65 22.41 -11.26
C PRO A 75 2.45 22.68 -12.76
N ALA A 76 3.55 22.95 -13.47
CA ALA A 76 3.51 23.18 -14.92
C ALA A 76 2.87 21.97 -15.65
N GLY A 77 2.04 22.25 -16.66
CA GLY A 77 1.38 21.21 -17.46
C GLY A 77 0.06 20.67 -16.89
N ARG A 78 -0.42 21.19 -15.75
CA ARG A 78 -1.62 20.67 -15.07
C ARG A 78 -2.87 21.56 -15.13
N GLU A 79 -2.84 22.70 -15.85
CA GLU A 79 -4.00 23.61 -15.96
C GLU A 79 -5.25 22.92 -16.55
N GLY A 80 -5.06 21.94 -17.44
CA GLY A 80 -6.15 21.17 -18.04
C GLY A 80 -7.00 20.39 -17.04
N LEU A 81 -6.51 20.15 -15.81
CA LEU A 81 -7.28 19.48 -14.76
C LEU A 81 -8.42 20.36 -14.21
N ARG A 82 -8.32 21.69 -14.33
CA ARG A 82 -9.38 22.61 -13.89
C ARG A 82 -10.71 22.30 -14.56
N ALA A 83 -10.70 21.98 -15.85
CA ALA A 83 -11.91 21.64 -16.60
C ALA A 83 -12.50 20.27 -16.21
N LYS A 84 -11.70 19.39 -15.60
CA LYS A 84 -12.13 18.08 -15.09
C LYS A 84 -12.72 18.17 -13.68
N ALA A 85 -12.40 19.23 -12.93
CA ALA A 85 -12.84 19.39 -11.55
C ALA A 85 -14.35 19.63 -11.47
N LYS A 86 -15.03 18.80 -10.67
CA LYS A 86 -16.42 19.03 -10.27
C LYS A 86 -16.41 19.70 -8.89
N PRO A 87 -17.03 20.87 -8.71
CA PRO A 87 -17.19 21.47 -7.39
C PRO A 87 -17.90 20.48 -6.46
N SER A 88 -17.29 20.14 -5.33
CA SER A 88 -17.91 19.25 -4.35
C SER A 88 -18.85 20.01 -3.40
N GLY A 89 -18.74 21.34 -3.36
CA GLY A 89 -19.41 22.17 -2.35
C GLY A 89 -18.77 22.07 -0.95
N VAL A 90 -17.69 21.29 -0.80
CA VAL A 90 -16.98 21.11 0.46
C VAL A 90 -16.11 22.33 0.74
N ARG A 91 -16.32 22.94 1.91
CA ARG A 91 -15.47 24.00 2.44
C ARG A 91 -14.79 23.54 3.72
N MET A 92 -13.47 23.44 3.66
CA MET A 92 -12.64 22.98 4.78
C MET A 92 -12.24 24.14 5.69
N THR A 93 -12.25 23.88 6.98
CA THR A 93 -11.70 24.76 8.03
C THR A 93 -10.92 23.93 9.03
N TRP A 94 -10.13 24.60 9.88
CA TRP A 94 -9.56 23.95 11.05
C TRP A 94 -10.00 24.67 12.33
N PRO A 95 -10.48 23.95 13.37
CA PRO A 95 -10.73 22.50 13.41
C PRO A 95 -11.83 22.06 12.42
N VAL A 96 -11.80 20.79 12.02
CA VAL A 96 -12.85 20.18 11.20
C VAL A 96 -14.07 19.84 12.05
N THR A 97 -15.27 20.04 11.51
CA THR A 97 -16.52 19.58 12.12
C THR A 97 -16.92 18.21 11.56
N GLY A 98 -17.75 17.44 12.28
CA GLY A 98 -18.24 16.14 11.79
C GLY A 98 -18.88 16.22 10.40
N LYS A 99 -19.71 17.24 10.14
CA LYS A 99 -20.31 17.46 8.81
C LYS A 99 -19.28 17.73 7.72
N GLN A 100 -18.19 18.44 8.03
CA GLN A 100 -17.11 18.68 7.07
C GLN A 100 -16.32 17.41 6.80
N THR A 101 -16.08 16.60 7.85
CA THR A 101 -15.45 15.28 7.72
C THR A 101 -16.27 14.39 6.80
N ASP A 102 -17.58 14.27 7.04
CA ASP A 102 -18.48 13.44 6.22
C ASP A 102 -18.49 13.91 4.76
N ALA A 103 -18.69 15.20 4.52
CA ALA A 103 -18.72 15.75 3.16
C ALA A 103 -17.37 15.63 2.43
N PHE A 104 -16.25 15.77 3.17
CA PHE A 104 -14.91 15.53 2.62
C PHE A 104 -14.73 14.08 2.20
N ILE A 105 -15.11 13.13 3.07
CA ILE A 105 -15.06 11.69 2.79
C ILE A 105 -15.92 11.35 1.58
N GLU A 106 -17.17 11.80 1.55
CA GLU A 106 -18.11 11.59 0.43
C GLU A 106 -17.53 12.07 -0.91
N ALA A 107 -16.75 13.16 -0.91
CA ALA A 107 -16.13 13.67 -2.11
C ALA A 107 -14.97 12.79 -2.62
N ILE A 108 -14.16 12.19 -1.74
CA ILE A 108 -12.98 11.41 -2.12
C ILE A 108 -13.29 9.92 -2.37
N VAL A 109 -14.32 9.37 -1.72
CA VAL A 109 -14.69 7.94 -1.82
C VAL A 109 -14.81 7.46 -3.26
N PRO A 110 -15.55 8.13 -4.17
CA PRO A 110 -15.71 7.64 -5.55
C PRO A 110 -14.39 7.51 -6.31
N ILE A 111 -13.39 8.33 -5.99
CA ILE A 111 -12.08 8.32 -6.65
C ILE A 111 -11.26 7.11 -6.17
N VAL A 112 -11.26 6.87 -4.86
CA VAL A 112 -10.55 5.72 -4.25
C VAL A 112 -11.21 4.41 -4.68
N GLU A 113 -12.54 4.34 -4.68
CA GLU A 113 -13.31 3.18 -5.14
C GLU A 113 -13.01 2.85 -6.60
N ALA A 114 -13.00 3.86 -7.48
CA ALA A 114 -12.69 3.66 -8.89
C ALA A 114 -11.29 3.01 -9.07
N ALA A 115 -10.28 3.47 -8.33
CA ALA A 115 -8.95 2.89 -8.38
C ALA A 115 -8.92 1.43 -7.88
N LEU A 116 -9.60 1.15 -6.77
CA LEU A 116 -9.73 -0.20 -6.21
C LEU A 116 -10.52 -1.16 -7.11
N GLN A 117 -11.29 -0.65 -8.07
CA GLN A 117 -12.10 -1.43 -8.99
C GLN A 117 -11.53 -1.56 -10.42
N ALA A 118 -10.43 -0.86 -10.72
CA ALA A 118 -9.98 -0.62 -12.09
C ALA A 118 -9.36 -1.84 -12.81
N THR A 119 -9.12 -2.96 -12.12
CA THR A 119 -8.33 -4.09 -12.68
C THR A 119 -8.94 -5.46 -12.37
N ALA A 120 -8.31 -6.53 -12.87
CA ALA A 120 -8.66 -7.89 -12.50
C ALA A 120 -8.55 -8.15 -10.98
N PHE A 121 -7.67 -7.43 -10.28
CA PHE A 121 -7.49 -7.50 -8.82
C PHE A 121 -8.42 -6.55 -8.07
N ARG A 122 -9.55 -6.20 -8.68
CA ARG A 122 -10.56 -5.35 -8.07
C ARG A 122 -11.11 -5.92 -6.78
N LEU A 123 -11.31 -5.07 -5.78
CA LEU A 123 -12.06 -5.49 -4.60
C LEU A 123 -13.54 -5.70 -4.95
N PRO A 124 -14.17 -6.80 -4.47
CA PRO A 124 -15.61 -6.89 -4.47
C PRO A 124 -16.23 -5.69 -3.75
N ALA A 125 -17.38 -5.20 -4.21
CA ALA A 125 -18.07 -4.06 -3.58
C ALA A 125 -18.18 -4.13 -2.04
N PRO A 126 -18.58 -5.26 -1.42
CA PRO A 126 -18.67 -5.34 0.06
C PRO A 126 -17.29 -5.42 0.77
N ALA A 127 -16.20 -5.56 0.02
CA ALA A 127 -14.82 -5.58 0.52
C ALA A 127 -14.09 -4.25 0.30
N ILE A 128 -14.72 -3.24 -0.29
CA ILE A 128 -14.14 -1.90 -0.35
C ILE A 128 -14.05 -1.33 1.08
N PRO A 129 -12.88 -0.86 1.52
CA PRO A 129 -12.72 -0.24 2.83
C PRO A 129 -13.45 1.10 2.90
N ALA A 130 -14.04 1.40 4.05
CA ALA A 130 -14.54 2.75 4.31
C ALA A 130 -13.36 3.72 4.45
N ILE A 131 -13.61 5.02 4.29
CA ILE A 131 -12.61 6.06 4.61
C ILE A 131 -13.06 6.74 5.89
N ALA A 132 -12.13 6.95 6.82
CA ALA A 132 -12.39 7.57 8.11
C ALA A 132 -11.22 8.47 8.54
N PHE A 133 -11.40 9.26 9.59
CA PHE A 133 -10.32 9.97 10.26
C PHE A 133 -9.89 9.18 11.49
N PHE A 134 -8.65 9.34 11.96
CA PHE A 134 -8.25 8.79 13.25
C PHE A 134 -9.17 9.29 14.37
N ASP A 135 -9.47 8.41 15.32
CA ASP A 135 -9.91 8.84 16.64
C ASP A 135 -8.72 9.52 17.34
N ASP A 136 -8.90 10.76 17.81
CA ASP A 136 -7.89 11.71 18.33
C ASP A 136 -6.93 11.14 19.40
N LYS A 137 -7.21 9.94 19.91
CA LYS A 137 -6.43 9.23 20.93
C LYS A 137 -5.17 8.53 20.38
N LYS A 138 -5.04 8.33 19.06
CA LYS A 138 -3.84 7.74 18.45
C LYS A 138 -2.89 8.86 17.99
N GLN A 139 -1.99 9.32 18.86
CA GLN A 139 -0.86 10.15 18.41
C GLN A 139 0.09 9.31 17.57
N THR A 140 -0.05 9.38 16.24
CA THR A 140 0.87 8.77 15.28
C THR A 140 1.45 9.84 14.36
N SER A 141 2.71 9.67 13.98
CA SER A 141 3.37 10.50 12.96
C SER A 141 2.99 10.10 11.53
N ALA A 142 2.26 9.00 11.35
CA ALA A 142 1.80 8.56 10.04
C ALA A 142 0.69 9.48 9.50
N ALA A 143 0.73 9.77 8.20
CA ALA A 143 -0.30 10.55 7.50
C ALA A 143 -1.64 9.79 7.37
N GLY A 144 -1.60 8.46 7.45
CA GLY A 144 -2.76 7.57 7.42
C GLY A 144 -2.37 6.15 7.82
N THR A 145 -3.36 5.26 7.93
CA THR A 145 -3.16 3.82 8.12
C THR A 145 -4.39 3.03 7.69
N LEU A 146 -4.21 1.79 7.24
CA LEU A 146 -5.28 0.81 7.12
C LEU A 146 -5.57 0.18 8.49
N ASP A 147 -6.79 0.36 8.99
CA ASP A 147 -7.27 -0.39 10.15
C ASP A 147 -7.93 -1.70 9.68
N TYR A 148 -7.26 -2.83 9.91
CA TYR A 148 -7.75 -4.14 9.50
C TYR A 148 -9.04 -4.56 10.21
N LYS A 149 -9.25 -4.09 11.44
CA LYS A 149 -10.33 -4.55 12.32
C LYS A 149 -11.66 -3.90 11.95
N TYR A 150 -11.62 -2.62 11.62
CA TYR A 150 -12.77 -1.87 11.13
C TYR A 150 -12.88 -1.88 9.60
N TRP A 151 -11.77 -2.22 8.93
CA TRP A 151 -11.58 -2.16 7.48
C TRP A 151 -11.77 -0.76 6.93
N GLU A 152 -10.91 0.14 7.42
CA GLU A 152 -10.97 1.57 7.17
C GLU A 152 -9.62 2.10 6.69
N LEU A 153 -9.62 2.91 5.63
CA LEU A 153 -8.52 3.79 5.27
C LEU A 153 -8.61 5.02 6.16
N GLN A 154 -7.78 5.08 7.20
CA GLN A 154 -7.83 6.14 8.18
C GLN A 154 -6.85 7.26 7.83
N ILE A 155 -7.35 8.50 7.83
CA ILE A 155 -6.59 9.72 7.56
C ILE A 155 -6.22 10.39 8.88
N ASN A 156 -4.99 10.88 9.00
CA ASN A 156 -4.58 11.68 10.14
C ASN A 156 -5.20 13.09 10.09
N PRO A 157 -6.01 13.50 11.08
CA PRO A 157 -6.55 14.86 11.15
C PRO A 157 -5.48 15.94 11.10
N SER A 158 -4.27 15.68 11.64
CA SER A 158 -3.16 16.63 11.62
C SER A 158 -2.69 16.97 10.18
N LEU A 159 -2.84 16.06 9.21
CA LEU A 159 -2.53 16.40 7.83
C LEU A 159 -3.53 17.43 7.27
N ILE A 160 -4.81 17.31 7.62
CA ILE A 160 -5.84 18.29 7.24
C ILE A 160 -5.60 19.63 7.94
N GLU A 161 -5.18 19.61 9.21
CA GLU A 161 -4.75 20.81 9.94
C GLU A 161 -3.64 21.55 9.18
N GLU A 162 -2.60 20.82 8.78
CA GLU A 162 -1.45 21.39 8.10
C GLU A 162 -1.81 21.94 6.71
N ILE A 163 -2.72 21.29 5.97
CA ILE A 163 -3.24 21.80 4.68
C ILE A 163 -4.00 23.12 4.90
N CYS A 164 -4.94 23.12 5.87
CA CYS A 164 -5.74 24.29 6.22
C CYS A 164 -4.88 25.47 6.69
N LYS A 165 -3.83 25.20 7.48
CA LYS A 165 -2.92 26.22 8.05
C LYS A 165 -1.74 26.59 7.15
N SER A 166 -1.60 25.97 5.99
CA SER A 166 -0.49 26.26 5.07
C SER A 166 -0.46 27.74 4.67
N ARG A 167 0.73 28.34 4.74
CA ARG A 167 0.96 29.77 4.46
C ARG A 167 1.55 30.03 3.07
N GLU A 168 1.90 28.98 2.35
CA GLU A 168 2.50 29.05 1.02
C GLU A 168 1.75 28.10 0.08
N PRO A 169 1.39 28.55 -1.13
CA PRO A 169 0.66 27.72 -2.09
C PRO A 169 1.39 26.41 -2.45
N SER A 170 2.70 26.44 -2.67
CA SER A 170 3.52 25.25 -2.96
C SER A 170 3.58 24.29 -1.76
N SER A 171 3.71 24.81 -0.54
CA SER A 171 3.70 24.01 0.69
C SER A 171 2.35 23.32 0.92
N ARG A 172 1.23 23.97 0.54
CA ARG A 172 -0.09 23.35 0.56
C ARG A 172 -0.20 22.24 -0.48
N ASP A 173 0.22 22.50 -1.72
CA ASP A 173 0.17 21.52 -2.81
C ASP A 173 0.95 20.24 -2.47
N LEU A 174 2.14 20.37 -1.86
CA LEU A 174 2.90 19.21 -1.38
C LEU A 174 2.16 18.37 -0.33
N LYS A 175 1.36 18.99 0.53
CA LYS A 175 0.54 18.27 1.53
C LYS A 175 -0.70 17.63 0.91
N LEU A 176 -1.30 18.26 -0.10
CA LEU A 176 -2.37 17.65 -0.89
C LEU A 176 -1.84 16.43 -1.67
N ALA A 177 -0.64 16.53 -2.24
CA ALA A 177 0.05 15.41 -2.87
C ALA A 177 0.31 14.27 -1.88
N LEU A 178 0.78 14.60 -0.66
CA LEU A 178 0.97 13.63 0.41
C LEU A 178 -0.35 12.92 0.76
N LEU A 179 -1.45 13.67 0.94
CA LEU A 179 -2.76 13.09 1.22
C LEU A 179 -3.21 12.12 0.12
N ALA A 180 -3.08 12.52 -1.15
CA ALA A 180 -3.44 11.68 -2.28
C ALA A 180 -2.59 10.41 -2.35
N ALA A 181 -1.28 10.53 -2.15
CA ALA A 181 -0.35 9.40 -2.12
C ALA A 181 -0.64 8.46 -0.94
N THR A 182 -0.92 8.99 0.25
CA THR A 182 -1.29 8.20 1.43
C THR A 182 -2.58 7.42 1.19
N LEU A 183 -3.64 8.04 0.66
CA LEU A 183 -4.88 7.31 0.37
C LEU A 183 -4.67 6.18 -0.64
N TYR A 184 -3.84 6.39 -1.66
CA TYR A 184 -3.51 5.36 -2.65
C TYR A 184 -2.65 4.23 -2.05
N HIS A 185 -1.72 4.57 -1.16
CA HIS A 185 -0.89 3.65 -0.38
C HIS A 185 -1.76 2.72 0.47
N GLU A 186 -2.64 3.28 1.30
CA GLU A 186 -3.50 2.49 2.20
C GLU A 186 -4.55 1.70 1.42
N ALA A 187 -5.07 2.24 0.31
CA ALA A 187 -5.93 1.49 -0.61
C ALA A 187 -5.19 0.29 -1.23
N ARG A 188 -3.90 0.43 -1.56
CA ARG A 188 -3.09 -0.71 -2.02
C ARG A 188 -2.92 -1.75 -0.93
N HIS A 189 -2.69 -1.36 0.33
CA HIS A 189 -2.72 -2.31 1.43
C HIS A 189 -4.06 -3.04 1.49
N ALA A 190 -5.19 -2.34 1.43
CA ALA A 190 -6.51 -3.00 1.47
C ALA A 190 -6.66 -4.03 0.35
N GLN A 191 -6.20 -3.69 -0.87
CA GLN A 191 -6.17 -4.62 -2.00
C GLN A 191 -5.27 -5.83 -1.73
N GLN A 192 -4.02 -5.63 -1.29
CA GLN A 192 -3.08 -6.72 -0.99
C GLN A 192 -3.62 -7.65 0.10
N PHE A 193 -4.08 -7.08 1.22
CA PHE A 193 -4.55 -7.84 2.37
C PHE A 193 -5.85 -8.59 2.10
N PHE A 194 -6.76 -8.04 1.30
CA PHE A 194 -7.95 -8.77 0.87
C PHE A 194 -7.57 -10.02 0.08
N TRP A 195 -6.64 -9.90 -0.87
CA TRP A 195 -6.20 -11.03 -1.68
C TRP A 195 -5.35 -12.02 -0.91
N MET A 196 -4.56 -11.57 0.07
CA MET A 196 -3.90 -12.44 1.05
C MET A 196 -4.93 -13.28 1.82
N LEU A 197 -6.00 -12.65 2.32
CA LEU A 197 -7.08 -13.34 3.02
C LEU A 197 -7.80 -14.34 2.11
N ALA A 198 -8.10 -13.95 0.87
CA ALA A 198 -8.72 -14.84 -0.11
C ALA A 198 -7.85 -16.06 -0.41
N MET A 199 -6.54 -15.87 -0.59
CA MET A 199 -5.59 -16.97 -0.81
C MET A 199 -5.52 -17.93 0.39
N VAL A 200 -5.48 -17.41 1.62
CA VAL A 200 -5.53 -18.24 2.84
C VAL A 200 -6.81 -19.07 2.85
N LYS A 201 -7.96 -18.43 2.62
CA LYS A 201 -9.29 -19.07 2.72
C LYS A 201 -9.53 -20.14 1.65
N GLN A 202 -9.18 -19.84 0.40
CA GLN A 202 -9.51 -20.70 -0.75
C GLN A 202 -8.45 -21.75 -1.07
N PHE A 203 -7.19 -21.52 -0.66
CA PHE A 203 -6.07 -22.41 -0.96
C PHE A 203 -5.30 -22.85 0.31
N PRO A 204 -5.97 -23.48 1.29
CA PRO A 204 -5.32 -23.89 2.54
C PRO A 204 -4.15 -24.87 2.30
N MET A 205 -4.22 -25.67 1.23
CA MET A 205 -3.17 -26.62 0.86
C MET A 205 -1.87 -25.95 0.38
N ASP A 206 -1.90 -24.66 0.04
CA ASP A 206 -0.70 -23.91 -0.32
C ASP A 206 0.21 -23.63 0.89
N TYR A 207 -0.27 -23.90 2.12
CA TYR A 207 0.38 -23.58 3.40
C TYR A 207 0.55 -24.82 4.31
N PRO A 208 1.29 -25.86 3.87
CA PRO A 208 1.36 -27.13 4.58
C PRO A 208 1.94 -26.98 5.99
N GLY A 209 1.28 -27.54 6.99
CA GLY A 209 1.75 -27.55 8.37
C GLY A 209 1.56 -26.25 9.15
N LEU A 210 0.96 -25.21 8.54
CA LEU A 210 0.56 -23.98 9.23
C LEU A 210 -0.88 -24.11 9.72
N ALA A 211 -1.08 -24.82 10.83
CA ALA A 211 -2.39 -25.19 11.34
C ALA A 211 -3.19 -24.00 11.86
N LEU A 212 -2.50 -23.02 12.47
CA LEU A 212 -3.12 -21.82 13.03
C LEU A 212 -3.48 -20.78 11.95
N LEU A 213 -2.91 -20.88 10.75
CA LEU A 213 -3.08 -19.86 9.71
C LEU A 213 -4.56 -19.64 9.34
N GLN A 214 -5.35 -20.71 9.28
CA GLN A 214 -6.76 -20.66 8.89
C GLN A 214 -7.67 -20.01 9.94
N THR A 215 -7.24 -19.91 11.19
CA THR A 215 -8.02 -19.33 12.30
C THR A 215 -7.47 -17.97 12.69
N VAL A 216 -6.16 -17.88 12.95
CA VAL A 216 -5.49 -16.68 13.46
C VAL A 216 -5.45 -15.56 12.42
N PHE A 217 -5.15 -15.88 11.15
CA PHE A 217 -5.01 -14.84 10.14
C PHE A 217 -6.36 -14.17 9.81
N PRO A 218 -7.49 -14.89 9.61
CA PRO A 218 -8.79 -14.25 9.42
C PRO A 218 -9.28 -13.39 10.61
N GLU A 219 -8.88 -13.70 11.84
CA GLU A 219 -9.36 -13.01 13.05
C GLU A 219 -8.90 -11.55 13.19
N ILE A 220 -7.80 -11.18 12.53
CA ILE A 220 -7.29 -9.81 12.55
C ILE A 220 -8.17 -8.86 11.72
N PHE A 221 -8.96 -9.41 10.80
CA PHE A 221 -9.81 -8.64 9.89
C PHE A 221 -11.19 -8.34 10.47
N LYS A 222 -11.88 -7.39 9.86
CA LYS A 222 -13.31 -7.15 10.05
C LYS A 222 -14.10 -8.45 9.84
N LYS A 223 -15.01 -8.76 10.77
CA LYS A 223 -15.74 -10.04 10.85
C LYS A 223 -16.44 -10.46 9.55
N SER A 224 -16.88 -9.51 8.72
CA SER A 224 -17.56 -9.78 7.45
C SER A 224 -16.60 -10.14 6.30
N LEU A 225 -15.32 -9.79 6.37
CA LEU A 225 -14.39 -9.99 5.26
C LEU A 225 -14.06 -11.45 4.98
N PRO A 226 -13.82 -12.33 5.97
CA PRO A 226 -13.49 -13.71 5.68
C PRO A 226 -14.52 -14.43 4.82
N SER A 227 -15.83 -14.18 5.00
CA SER A 227 -16.87 -14.79 4.16
C SER A 227 -16.91 -14.22 2.74
N ILE A 228 -16.59 -12.94 2.56
CA ILE A 228 -16.46 -12.32 1.23
C ILE A 228 -15.24 -12.88 0.51
N ALA A 229 -14.10 -12.94 1.21
CA ALA A 229 -12.85 -13.47 0.67
C ALA A 229 -12.92 -14.96 0.33
N ASP A 230 -13.76 -15.74 1.02
CA ASP A 230 -13.98 -17.17 0.76
C ASP A 230 -14.63 -17.45 -0.61
N THR A 231 -15.34 -16.45 -1.17
CA THR A 231 -16.14 -16.61 -2.41
C THR A 231 -15.68 -15.72 -3.55
N ALA A 232 -14.78 -14.77 -3.29
CA ALA A 232 -14.27 -13.86 -4.31
C ALA A 232 -13.38 -14.62 -5.31
N PRO A 233 -13.66 -14.57 -6.63
CA PRO A 233 -12.85 -15.27 -7.61
C PRO A 233 -11.44 -14.65 -7.62
N LEU A 234 -10.45 -15.44 -7.20
CA LEU A 234 -9.05 -15.06 -7.29
C LEU A 234 -8.66 -14.94 -8.77
N PRO A 235 -8.00 -13.84 -9.19
CA PRO A 235 -7.52 -13.72 -10.56
C PRO A 235 -6.60 -14.90 -10.91
N ASP A 236 -6.90 -15.58 -12.01
CA ASP A 236 -6.15 -16.76 -12.48
C ASP A 236 -4.86 -16.32 -13.18
N GLU A 237 -3.92 -15.82 -12.40
CA GLU A 237 -2.61 -15.34 -12.85
C GLU A 237 -1.52 -15.98 -11.96
N PRO A 238 -0.75 -16.95 -12.49
CA PRO A 238 0.19 -17.75 -11.69
C PRO A 238 1.25 -16.92 -10.95
N THR A 239 1.67 -15.81 -11.54
CA THR A 239 2.65 -14.85 -11.02
C THR A 239 2.13 -14.09 -9.81
N ALA A 240 0.85 -13.69 -9.81
CA ALA A 240 0.19 -13.07 -8.68
C ALA A 240 -0.06 -14.07 -7.56
N ARG A 241 -0.42 -15.32 -7.86
CA ARG A 241 -0.61 -16.35 -6.81
C ARG A 241 0.67 -16.57 -6.01
N ILE A 242 1.84 -16.66 -6.67
CA ILE A 242 3.11 -16.78 -5.95
C ILE A 242 3.48 -15.48 -5.21
N ALA A 243 3.16 -14.30 -5.76
CA ALA A 243 3.32 -13.01 -5.08
C ALA A 243 2.53 -12.96 -3.76
N ILE A 244 1.24 -13.27 -3.84
CA ILE A 244 0.33 -13.21 -2.71
C ILE A 244 0.72 -14.26 -1.67
N LYS A 245 1.14 -15.46 -2.10
CA LYS A 245 1.69 -16.48 -1.20
C LYS A 245 2.89 -15.95 -0.40
N ARG A 246 3.83 -15.26 -1.06
CA ARG A 246 4.99 -14.62 -0.40
C ARG A 246 4.54 -13.55 0.61
N MET A 247 3.56 -12.72 0.24
CA MET A 247 2.99 -11.73 1.16
C MET A 247 2.33 -12.38 2.37
N VAL A 248 1.52 -13.43 2.19
CA VAL A 248 0.86 -14.19 3.27
C VAL A 248 1.90 -14.74 4.24
N ILE A 249 2.89 -15.49 3.75
CA ILE A 249 3.91 -16.12 4.61
C ILE A 249 4.74 -15.06 5.35
N GLY A 250 5.16 -14.01 4.66
CA GLY A 250 5.93 -12.94 5.27
C GLY A 250 5.15 -12.23 6.38
N TYR A 251 3.91 -11.83 6.11
CA TYR A 251 3.09 -11.13 7.10
C TYR A 251 2.71 -12.06 8.26
N TYR A 252 2.37 -13.32 7.96
CA TYR A 252 2.00 -14.29 8.97
C TYR A 252 3.15 -14.59 9.94
N TYR A 253 4.40 -14.67 9.44
CA TYR A 253 5.57 -14.73 10.29
C TYR A 253 5.63 -13.53 11.27
N ALA A 254 5.46 -12.30 10.77
CA ALA A 254 5.48 -11.11 11.61
C ALA A 254 4.32 -11.09 12.65
N LEU A 255 3.14 -11.59 12.26
CA LEU A 255 2.00 -11.78 13.15
C LEU A 255 2.33 -12.79 14.26
N LEU A 256 2.87 -13.96 13.91
CA LEU A 256 3.25 -15.00 14.86
C LEU A 256 4.33 -14.52 15.85
N VAL A 257 5.33 -13.77 15.39
CA VAL A 257 6.33 -13.19 16.31
C VAL A 257 5.67 -12.23 17.30
N THR A 258 4.77 -11.37 16.82
CA THR A 258 4.05 -10.42 17.70
C THR A 258 3.20 -11.17 18.73
N GLN A 259 2.41 -12.15 18.29
CA GLN A 259 1.55 -12.94 19.15
C GLN A 259 2.35 -13.77 20.18
N THR A 260 3.44 -14.41 19.74
CA THR A 260 4.34 -15.17 20.63
C THR A 260 4.89 -14.27 21.73
N ARG A 261 5.38 -13.07 21.37
CA ARG A 261 5.89 -12.09 22.34
C ARG A 261 4.82 -11.60 23.32
N ASP A 262 3.57 -11.50 22.90
CA ASP A 262 2.48 -11.08 23.77
C ASP A 262 1.95 -12.23 24.66
N LEU A 263 2.04 -13.48 24.20
CA LEU A 263 1.76 -14.68 25.00
C LEU A 263 2.85 -14.94 26.05
N GLU A 264 4.12 -14.65 25.76
CA GLU A 264 5.24 -14.75 26.73
C GLU A 264 5.02 -13.89 27.98
N LYS A 265 4.23 -12.82 27.88
CA LYS A 265 3.90 -11.92 29.00
C LYS A 265 2.73 -12.41 29.85
N GLN A 266 2.04 -13.48 29.43
CA GLN A 266 0.83 -13.99 30.07
C GLN A 266 1.13 -15.25 30.88
N SER A 267 0.94 -15.19 32.20
CA SER A 267 1.29 -16.28 33.12
C SER A 267 0.47 -17.56 32.96
N ASN A 268 -0.68 -17.51 32.30
CA ASN A 268 -1.59 -18.64 32.07
C ASN A 268 -1.64 -19.13 30.61
N ALA A 269 -0.74 -18.66 29.74
CA ALA A 269 -0.77 -18.93 28.30
C ALA A 269 0.21 -20.02 27.83
N GLN A 270 0.84 -20.78 28.74
CA GLN A 270 1.95 -21.70 28.41
C GLN A 270 1.64 -22.70 27.29
N GLY A 271 0.41 -23.25 27.26
CA GLY A 271 -0.02 -24.19 26.22
C GLY A 271 -0.18 -23.54 24.85
N GLN A 272 -0.80 -22.36 24.81
CA GLN A 272 -0.97 -21.57 23.59
C GLN A 272 0.37 -21.06 23.07
N LEU A 273 1.27 -20.64 23.96
CA LEU A 273 2.62 -20.22 23.61
C LEU A 273 3.39 -21.34 22.89
N ALA A 274 3.33 -22.57 23.41
CA ALA A 274 4.00 -23.71 22.78
C ALA A 274 3.44 -24.05 21.39
N GLU A 275 2.14 -23.81 21.15
CA GLU A 275 1.53 -23.98 19.83
C GLU A 275 2.01 -22.91 18.84
N TYR A 276 1.98 -21.64 19.24
CA TYR A 276 2.46 -20.52 18.42
C TYR A 276 3.96 -20.61 18.10
N GLN A 277 4.78 -21.08 19.04
CA GLN A 277 6.21 -21.30 18.80
C GLN A 277 6.47 -22.39 17.75
N ARG A 278 5.73 -23.52 17.81
CA ARG A 278 5.83 -24.57 16.77
C ARG A 278 5.38 -24.07 15.40
N GLU A 279 4.27 -23.34 15.35
CA GLU A 279 3.78 -22.73 14.12
C GLU A 279 4.81 -21.73 13.55
N LEU A 280 5.42 -20.91 14.41
CA LEU A 280 6.46 -19.95 14.04
C LEU A 280 7.69 -20.64 13.43
N GLU A 281 8.15 -21.76 13.98
CA GLU A 281 9.27 -22.54 13.41
C GLU A 281 8.96 -23.09 12.01
N ILE A 282 7.74 -23.55 11.77
CA ILE A 282 7.29 -24.03 10.45
C ILE A 282 7.21 -22.85 9.48
N CYS A 283 6.62 -21.74 9.92
CA CYS A 283 6.50 -20.53 9.13
C CYS A 283 7.86 -19.92 8.80
N ASP A 284 8.84 -19.97 9.71
CA ASP A 284 10.22 -19.49 9.49
C ASP A 284 10.89 -20.25 8.34
N LYS A 285 10.74 -21.57 8.29
CA LYS A 285 11.29 -22.41 7.21
C LYS A 285 10.66 -22.05 5.86
N GLN A 286 9.33 -21.91 5.82
CA GLN A 286 8.63 -21.51 4.59
C GLN A 286 8.98 -20.08 4.17
N ALA A 287 9.09 -19.15 5.11
CA ALA A 287 9.51 -17.77 4.85
C ALA A 287 10.95 -17.72 4.32
N ALA A 288 11.87 -18.51 4.90
CA ALA A 288 13.24 -18.64 4.42
C ALA A 288 13.30 -19.10 2.96
N GLU A 289 12.54 -20.15 2.62
CA GLU A 289 12.45 -20.68 1.25
C GLU A 289 11.87 -19.64 0.27
N LEU A 290 10.79 -18.98 0.67
CA LEU A 290 10.02 -18.11 -0.22
C LEU A 290 10.58 -16.69 -0.35
N LEU A 291 11.37 -16.20 0.62
CA LEU A 291 11.74 -14.78 0.74
C LEU A 291 13.26 -14.50 0.70
N LEU A 292 14.13 -15.44 1.09
CA LEU A 292 15.58 -15.15 1.18
C LEU A 292 16.31 -15.13 -0.17
N ARG A 293 15.76 -15.74 -1.21
CA ARG A 293 16.41 -15.85 -2.52
C ARG A 293 15.64 -15.17 -3.65
N VAL A 294 14.75 -14.25 -3.28
CA VAL A 294 13.77 -13.72 -4.21
C VAL A 294 13.78 -12.20 -4.29
N GLY A 295 14.72 -11.45 -3.73
CA GLY A 295 14.79 -10.01 -4.00
C GLY A 295 15.61 -9.68 -5.25
N ARG A 296 15.50 -8.42 -5.72
CA ARG A 296 16.24 -7.88 -6.86
C ARG A 296 17.75 -8.20 -6.76
N ASN A 297 18.34 -8.70 -7.84
CA ASN A 297 19.75 -9.10 -7.92
C ASN A 297 20.16 -10.18 -6.90
N GLY A 298 19.23 -11.08 -6.54
CA GLY A 298 19.47 -12.14 -5.56
C GLY A 298 19.60 -11.65 -4.11
N ARG A 299 19.22 -10.40 -3.82
CA ARG A 299 19.21 -9.88 -2.46
C ARG A 299 18.09 -10.55 -1.63
N PRO A 300 18.34 -10.92 -0.37
CA PRO A 300 17.29 -11.45 0.48
C PRO A 300 16.26 -10.37 0.81
N ILE A 301 14.98 -10.74 0.86
CA ILE A 301 13.98 -9.97 1.59
C ILE A 301 14.14 -10.35 3.06
N ASP A 302 14.64 -9.42 3.87
CA ASP A 302 14.83 -9.65 5.31
C ASP A 302 13.49 -9.53 6.05
N TYR A 303 12.72 -10.61 6.02
CA TYR A 303 11.44 -10.73 6.71
C TYR A 303 11.57 -10.79 8.25
N LYS A 304 12.79 -10.96 8.78
CA LYS A 304 13.05 -11.03 10.22
C LYS A 304 13.24 -9.66 10.86
N GLN A 305 13.51 -8.61 10.07
CA GLN A 305 13.59 -7.24 10.58
C GLN A 305 12.21 -6.68 10.94
N LEU A 306 11.93 -6.59 12.24
CA LEU A 306 10.68 -6.12 12.86
C LEU A 306 10.64 -4.56 12.99
N PRO A 307 9.46 -3.94 13.25
CA PRO A 307 8.89 -2.80 12.49
C PRO A 307 9.54 -1.41 12.60
N SER A 308 10.71 -1.26 13.21
CA SER A 308 11.34 0.06 13.44
C SER A 308 12.63 0.29 12.64
N THR A 309 12.92 -0.53 11.63
CA THR A 309 14.12 -0.38 10.78
C THR A 309 13.74 -0.04 9.33
N VAL A 310 14.74 0.31 8.51
CA VAL A 310 14.62 0.38 7.04
C VAL A 310 14.00 -0.92 6.48
N GLY A 311 14.19 -2.04 7.18
CA GLY A 311 13.55 -3.34 6.97
C GLY A 311 12.03 -3.33 6.87
N TYR A 312 11.32 -2.40 7.52
CA TYR A 312 9.87 -2.30 7.43
C TYR A 312 9.40 -2.00 6.01
N ARG A 313 10.03 -1.04 5.32
CA ARG A 313 9.60 -0.58 3.99
C ARG A 313 9.93 -1.55 2.86
N ILE A 314 10.77 -2.54 3.14
CA ILE A 314 11.24 -3.53 2.17
C ILE A 314 10.59 -4.90 2.39
N ARG A 315 9.43 -4.95 3.04
CA ARG A 315 8.68 -6.19 3.22
C ARG A 315 7.75 -6.44 2.03
N PRO A 316 7.45 -7.70 1.68
CA PRO A 316 6.61 -8.04 0.53
C PRO A 316 5.23 -7.36 0.52
N TRP A 317 4.60 -7.22 1.70
CA TRP A 317 3.27 -6.62 1.86
C TRP A 317 3.32 -5.10 2.05
N GLU A 318 4.51 -4.51 2.11
CA GLU A 318 4.75 -3.06 2.24
C GLU A 318 5.30 -2.48 0.92
N ASP A 319 6.13 -3.24 0.21
CA ASP A 319 6.86 -2.80 -0.97
C ASP A 319 5.93 -2.14 -1.98
N ASP A 320 4.82 -2.80 -2.26
CA ASP A 320 3.95 -2.36 -3.32
C ASP A 320 3.13 -1.12 -2.97
N ALA A 321 2.74 -0.98 -1.72
CA ALA A 321 2.10 0.24 -1.23
C ALA A 321 3.09 1.42 -1.32
N PHE A 322 4.35 1.22 -0.94
CA PHE A 322 5.42 2.23 -1.10
C PHE A 322 5.74 2.53 -2.58
N ALA A 323 5.72 1.55 -3.46
CA ALA A 323 5.89 1.80 -4.89
C ALA A 323 4.70 2.60 -5.46
N CYS A 324 3.47 2.25 -5.06
CA CYS A 324 2.25 2.95 -5.46
C CYS A 324 2.21 4.40 -4.97
N ASP A 325 2.61 4.67 -3.72
CA ASP A 325 2.70 6.04 -3.20
C ASP A 325 3.71 6.90 -3.98
N PHE A 326 4.81 6.29 -4.40
CA PHE A 326 5.86 6.95 -5.13
C PHE A 326 5.36 7.31 -6.53
N VAL A 327 4.68 6.39 -7.22
CA VAL A 327 4.07 6.65 -8.53
C VAL A 327 3.08 7.82 -8.46
N VAL A 328 2.17 7.84 -7.49
CA VAL A 328 1.22 8.96 -7.31
C VAL A 328 1.95 10.27 -7.02
N SER A 329 3.00 10.23 -6.19
CA SER A 329 3.81 11.41 -5.90
C SER A 329 4.54 11.96 -7.14
N GLN A 330 5.13 11.10 -7.97
CA GLN A 330 5.80 11.51 -9.21
C GLN A 330 4.79 12.04 -10.24
N LEU A 331 3.64 11.38 -10.38
CA LEU A 331 2.54 11.85 -11.22
C LEU A 331 2.06 13.23 -10.79
N TRP A 332 1.78 13.45 -9.50
CA TRP A 332 1.30 14.73 -8.99
C TRP A 332 2.27 15.88 -9.32
N LEU A 333 3.57 15.61 -9.18
CA LEU A 333 4.65 16.56 -9.41
C LEU A 333 5.09 16.66 -10.89
N ALA A 334 4.45 15.91 -11.79
CA ALA A 334 4.80 15.82 -13.21
C ALA A 334 6.29 15.44 -13.44
N ARG A 335 6.76 14.43 -12.71
CA ARG A 335 8.14 13.92 -12.74
C ARG A 335 8.22 12.54 -13.42
N ALA A 336 9.45 12.07 -13.64
CA ALA A 336 9.73 10.77 -14.23
C ALA A 336 9.11 9.62 -13.41
N LEU A 337 8.44 8.69 -14.10
CA LEU A 337 7.87 7.49 -13.50
C LEU A 337 8.92 6.37 -13.40
N PRO A 338 8.87 5.54 -12.35
CA PRO A 338 9.77 4.40 -12.20
C PRO A 338 9.52 3.32 -13.26
N GLU A 339 10.47 2.40 -13.40
CA GLU A 339 10.25 1.17 -14.16
C GLU A 339 9.32 0.21 -13.37
N PRO A 340 8.38 -0.51 -14.02
CA PRO A 340 7.38 -1.34 -13.33
C PRO A 340 7.95 -2.42 -12.41
N ASP A 341 9.05 -3.03 -12.83
CA ASP A 341 9.80 -4.09 -12.15
C ASP A 341 10.72 -3.58 -11.03
N ARG A 342 10.80 -2.26 -10.83
CA ARG A 342 11.63 -1.65 -9.80
C ARG A 342 10.93 -1.70 -8.43
N CYS A 343 11.50 -2.38 -7.44
CA CYS A 343 11.05 -2.30 -6.05
C CYS A 343 10.99 -0.84 -5.58
N ASN A 344 10.28 -0.58 -4.49
CA ASN A 344 10.31 0.75 -3.91
C ASN A 344 11.76 1.20 -3.61
N ARG A 345 11.97 2.52 -3.59
CA ARG A 345 13.31 3.13 -3.49
C ARG A 345 14.11 2.72 -2.24
N PHE A 346 13.47 2.19 -1.19
CA PHE A 346 14.17 1.76 0.02
C PHE A 346 14.99 0.47 -0.19
N TYR A 347 14.72 -0.31 -1.25
CA TYR A 347 15.56 -1.43 -1.65
C TYR A 347 16.91 -1.02 -2.25
N ASP A 348 17.01 0.23 -2.72
CA ASP A 348 18.24 0.77 -3.30
C ASP A 348 19.19 1.31 -2.21
N LEU A 349 18.73 1.49 -0.97
CA LEU A 349 19.54 1.95 0.16
C LEU A 349 20.33 0.78 0.78
N ARG A 350 21.67 0.92 0.88
CA ARG A 350 22.46 0.04 1.77
C ARG A 350 22.34 0.50 3.23
N ALA A 351 22.58 -0.42 4.16
CA ALA A 351 22.79 -0.05 5.56
C ALA A 351 23.94 0.97 5.66
N GLY A 352 23.62 2.21 6.06
CA GLY A 352 24.57 3.32 6.16
C GLY A 352 24.60 4.29 4.96
N GLU A 353 23.83 4.05 3.90
CA GLU A 353 23.69 5.00 2.79
C GLU A 353 22.50 5.94 3.02
N GLN A 354 22.72 7.25 2.83
CA GLN A 354 21.65 8.26 2.81
C GLN A 354 20.89 8.15 1.48
N PRO A 355 19.57 8.43 1.46
CA PRO A 355 18.82 8.53 0.21
C PRO A 355 19.43 9.60 -0.70
N ASP A 356 19.64 9.27 -1.97
CA ASP A 356 20.01 10.25 -2.98
C ASP A 356 18.90 11.31 -3.07
N ALA A 357 19.26 12.58 -2.91
CA ALA A 357 18.33 13.70 -2.96
C ALA A 357 17.71 13.93 -4.37
N SER A 358 18.24 13.25 -5.39
CA SER A 358 17.71 13.23 -6.74
C SER A 358 16.70 12.09 -7.03
N LEU A 359 16.38 11.24 -6.02
CA LEU A 359 15.40 10.13 -6.08
C LEU A 359 14.00 10.47 -5.53
#